data_AF-A0A7W0L3P7-F1
#
_entry.id   AF-A0A7W0L3P7-F1
#
_cell.length_a   1.000
_cell.length_b   1.000
_cell.length_c   1.000
_cell.angle_alpha   90.00
_cell.angle_beta   90.00
_cell.angle_gamma   90.00
#
_symmetry.space_group_name_H-M   'P 1'
#
loop_
_entity.id
_entity.type
_entity.pdbx_description
1 polymer ?
#
loop_
_entity_poly.entity_id
_entity_poly.type
_entity_poly.pdbx_seq_one_letter_code
_entity_poly.pdbx_strand_id
1 'polypeptide(L)'
;MSQRELAARLDTSQSVVARRENGTRSPTMETVTRALRACGFELGISISPHDDYDMILAERERRRSASARIERLRETLEFERRGAGVDGDMLDRFGERTGVKQGPAKTPPDPPAPRRRRTPL
;
A
#
# COMPACT_ATOMS: atom_id res chain seq x y z
N MET A 1 14.96 12.40 -4.44
CA MET A 1 15.90 12.13 -5.55
C MET A 1 15.20 12.45 -6.86
N SER A 2 15.82 13.24 -7.73
CA SER A 2 15.29 13.58 -9.05
C SER A 2 15.65 12.51 -10.10
N GLN A 3 14.92 12.49 -11.23
CA GLN A 3 15.24 11.59 -12.35
C GLN A 3 16.67 11.79 -12.88
N ARG A 4 17.19 13.04 -12.86
CA ARG A 4 18.56 13.36 -13.28
C ARG A 4 19.59 12.78 -12.31
N GLU A 5 19.36 12.92 -11.01
CA GLU A 5 20.22 12.33 -9.98
C GLU A 5 20.22 10.80 -10.08
N LEU A 6 19.07 10.17 -10.32
CA LEU A 6 18.96 8.73 -10.50
C LEU A 6 19.69 8.26 -11.77
N ALA A 7 19.52 8.98 -12.87
CA ALA A 7 20.20 8.70 -14.13
C ALA A 7 21.73 8.73 -13.97
N ALA A 8 22.25 9.74 -13.28
CA ALA A 8 23.68 9.86 -12.99
C ALA A 8 24.20 8.70 -12.13
N ARG A 9 23.47 8.30 -11.08
CA ARG A 9 23.86 7.14 -10.24
C ARG A 9 23.74 5.80 -10.96
N LEU A 10 22.92 5.72 -12.00
CA LEU A 10 22.70 4.51 -12.80
C LEU A 10 23.57 4.42 -14.05
N ASP A 11 24.43 5.41 -14.29
CA ASP A 11 25.18 5.58 -15.54
C ASP A 11 24.28 5.43 -16.78
N THR A 12 23.18 6.17 -16.79
CA THR A 12 22.19 6.14 -17.88
C THR A 12 21.61 7.52 -18.15
N SER A 13 20.79 7.65 -19.19
CA SER A 13 20.15 8.93 -19.52
C SER A 13 18.86 9.16 -18.73
N GLN A 14 18.51 10.43 -18.50
CA GLN A 14 17.21 10.80 -17.92
C GLN A 14 16.03 10.27 -18.76
N SER A 15 16.17 10.23 -20.08
CA SER A 15 15.13 9.69 -20.97
C SER A 15 14.90 8.18 -20.78
N VAL A 16 15.93 7.42 -20.44
CA VAL A 16 15.80 6.00 -20.10
C VAL A 16 15.08 5.82 -18.77
N VAL A 17 15.35 6.67 -17.77
CA VAL A 17 14.62 6.66 -16.49
C VAL A 17 13.14 7.00 -16.71
N ALA A 18 12.84 8.05 -17.47
CA ALA A 18 11.47 8.44 -17.77
C ALA A 18 10.68 7.32 -18.49
N ARG A 19 11.32 6.59 -19.42
CA ARG A 19 10.70 5.43 -20.11
C ARG A 19 10.45 4.22 -19.22
N ARG A 20 11.14 4.11 -18.07
CA ARG A 20 10.89 3.06 -17.08
C ARG A 20 9.73 3.48 -16.17
N GLU A 21 9.73 4.72 -15.72
CA GLU A 21 8.68 5.26 -14.83
C GLU A 21 7.31 5.33 -15.51
N ASN A 22 7.28 5.64 -16.81
CA ASN A 22 6.03 5.69 -17.57
C ASN A 22 5.54 4.30 -18.04
N GLY A 23 6.22 3.21 -17.65
CA GLY A 23 5.84 1.84 -18.00
C GLY A 23 6.00 1.47 -19.48
N THR A 24 6.61 2.32 -20.33
CA THR A 24 6.76 2.05 -21.77
C THR A 24 7.72 0.89 -22.05
N ARG A 25 8.64 0.59 -21.12
CA ARG A 25 9.42 -0.66 -21.13
C ARG A 25 9.44 -1.27 -19.74
N SER A 26 9.14 -2.57 -19.69
CA SER A 26 9.39 -3.37 -18.49
C SER A 26 10.90 -3.49 -18.26
N PRO A 27 11.44 -2.99 -17.13
CA PRO A 27 12.86 -3.13 -16.82
C PRO A 27 13.22 -4.57 -16.50
N THR A 28 14.47 -4.96 -16.74
CA THR A 28 15.00 -6.25 -16.26
C THR A 28 15.12 -6.24 -14.74
N MET A 29 15.11 -7.42 -14.10
CA MET A 29 15.35 -7.53 -12.66
C MET A 29 16.69 -6.91 -12.24
N GLU A 30 17.72 -7.09 -13.05
CA GLU A 30 19.04 -6.47 -12.88
C GLU A 30 18.95 -4.93 -12.86
N THR A 31 18.16 -4.36 -13.77
CA THR A 31 17.95 -2.92 -13.85
C THR A 31 17.29 -2.37 -12.59
N VAL A 32 16.27 -3.07 -12.07
CA VAL A 32 15.57 -2.71 -10.83
C VAL A 32 16.53 -2.78 -9.65
N THR A 33 17.31 -3.87 -9.55
CA THR A 33 18.29 -4.08 -8.49
C THR A 33 19.35 -2.96 -8.46
N ARG A 34 19.89 -2.59 -9.62
CA ARG A 34 20.89 -1.51 -9.73
C ARG A 34 20.31 -0.16 -9.31
N ALA A 35 19.04 0.12 -9.65
CA ALA A 35 18.37 1.35 -9.25
C ALA A 35 18.14 1.42 -7.74
N LEU A 36 17.72 0.32 -7.12
CA LEU A 36 17.56 0.24 -5.67
C LEU A 36 18.89 0.48 -4.95
N ARG A 37 19.98 -0.16 -5.41
CA ARG A 37 21.32 0.04 -4.84
C ARG A 37 21.82 1.48 -4.99
N ALA A 38 21.60 2.10 -6.16
CA ALA A 38 21.90 3.52 -6.36
C ALA A 38 21.14 4.45 -5.39
N CYS A 39 20.00 4.00 -4.89
CA CYS A 39 19.19 4.69 -3.90
C CYS A 39 19.51 4.28 -2.44
N GLY A 40 20.43 3.34 -2.22
CA GLY A 40 20.79 2.83 -0.89
C GLY A 40 19.85 1.74 -0.35
N PHE A 41 19.06 1.10 -1.23
CA PHE A 41 18.18 -0.02 -0.89
C PHE A 41 18.71 -1.33 -1.48
N GLU A 42 18.40 -2.45 -0.82
CA GLU A 42 18.63 -3.79 -1.35
C GLU A 42 17.28 -4.45 -1.68
N LEU A 43 17.22 -5.18 -2.79
CA LEU A 43 16.00 -5.86 -3.21
C LEU A 43 15.88 -7.22 -2.49
N GLY A 44 14.93 -7.34 -1.56
CA GLY A 44 14.53 -8.63 -1.00
C GLY A 44 13.48 -9.31 -1.90
N ILE A 45 13.80 -10.48 -2.45
CA ILE A 45 12.85 -11.29 -3.23
C ILE A 45 12.48 -12.52 -2.40
N SER A 46 11.18 -12.73 -2.18
CA SER A 46 10.63 -13.94 -1.58
C SER A 46 9.59 -14.54 -2.51
N ILE A 47 9.56 -15.85 -2.62
CA ILE A 47 8.52 -16.58 -3.35
C ILE A 47 7.44 -16.97 -2.33
N SER A 48 6.19 -16.66 -2.65
CA SER A 48 5.02 -17.10 -1.91
C SER A 48 4.08 -17.88 -2.83
N PRO A 49 3.20 -18.74 -2.28
CA PRO A 49 2.13 -19.33 -3.06
C PRO A 49 1.35 -18.23 -3.78
N HIS A 50 1.00 -18.49 -5.04
CA HIS A 50 0.20 -17.54 -5.80
C HIS A 50 -1.17 -17.41 -5.13
N ASP A 51 -1.45 -16.23 -4.60
CA ASP A 51 -2.72 -15.92 -3.96
C ASP A 51 -3.57 -15.07 -4.91
N ASP A 52 -4.50 -15.73 -5.61
CA ASP A 52 -5.45 -15.05 -6.49
C ASP A 52 -6.54 -14.28 -5.72
N TYR A 53 -6.50 -14.31 -4.38
CA TYR A 53 -7.53 -13.73 -3.53
C TYR A 53 -7.74 -12.23 -3.78
N ASP A 54 -6.67 -11.47 -4.01
CA ASP A 54 -6.77 -10.04 -4.34
C ASP A 54 -7.50 -9.80 -5.66
N MET A 55 -7.25 -10.66 -6.67
CA MET A 55 -7.88 -10.54 -7.98
C MET A 55 -9.33 -10.99 -7.97
N ILE A 56 -9.63 -12.05 -7.22
CA ILE A 56 -10.99 -12.52 -6.96
C ILE A 56 -11.77 -11.45 -6.19
N LEU A 57 -11.16 -10.82 -5.19
CA LEU A 57 -11.79 -9.76 -4.41
C LEU A 57 -12.04 -8.51 -5.26
N ALA A 58 -11.06 -8.08 -6.05
CA ALA A 58 -11.21 -6.94 -6.95
C ALA A 58 -12.34 -7.15 -7.97
N GLU A 59 -12.42 -8.33 -8.60
CA GLU A 59 -13.49 -8.65 -9.54
C GLU A 59 -14.85 -8.74 -8.84
N ARG A 60 -14.90 -9.28 -7.63
CA ARG A 60 -16.13 -9.33 -6.81
C ARG A 60 -16.61 -7.92 -6.44
N GLU A 61 -15.71 -7.02 -6.06
CA GLU A 61 -16.03 -5.61 -5.77
C GLU A 61 -16.51 -4.85 -7.02
N ARG A 62 -15.85 -5.12 -8.16
CA ARG A 62 -16.24 -4.55 -9.45
C ARG A 62 -17.67 -4.91 -9.84
N ARG A 63 -18.09 -6.15 -9.58
CA ARG A 63 -19.44 -6.65 -9.86
C ARG A 63 -20.53 -6.21 -8.88
N ARG A 64 -20.18 -5.55 -7.76
CA ARG A 64 -21.20 -5.11 -6.79
C ARG A 64 -22.07 -3.99 -7.31
N SER A 65 -23.38 -4.11 -7.05
CA SER A 65 -24.34 -3.02 -7.18
C SER A 65 -24.08 -1.92 -6.16
N ALA A 66 -24.63 -0.73 -6.40
CA ALA A 66 -24.54 0.40 -5.48
C ALA A 66 -25.10 0.06 -4.08
N SER A 67 -26.22 -0.67 -4.01
CA SER A 67 -26.82 -1.13 -2.76
C SER A 67 -25.93 -2.10 -1.99
N ALA A 68 -25.30 -3.06 -2.68
CA ALA A 68 -24.38 -4.01 -2.06
C ALA A 68 -23.10 -3.34 -1.52
N ARG A 69 -22.66 -2.22 -2.12
CA ARG A 69 -21.53 -1.42 -1.60
C ARG A 69 -21.91 -0.68 -0.31
N ILE A 70 -23.12 -0.13 -0.25
CA ILE A 70 -23.63 0.55 0.94
C ILE A 70 -23.78 -0.46 2.09
N GLU A 71 -24.32 -1.64 1.81
CA GLU A 71 -24.47 -2.70 2.82
C GLU A 71 -23.10 -3.18 3.33
N ARG A 72 -22.13 -3.37 2.43
CA ARG A 72 -20.76 -3.71 2.84
C ARG A 72 -20.15 -2.64 3.76
N LEU A 73 -20.29 -1.37 3.39
CA LEU A 73 -19.77 -0.28 4.21
C LEU A 73 -20.42 -0.28 5.60
N ARG A 74 -21.73 -0.54 5.66
CA ARG A 74 -22.47 -0.69 6.91
C ARG A 74 -21.92 -1.85 7.75
N GLU A 75 -21.72 -3.02 7.15
CA GLU A 75 -21.12 -4.18 7.81
C GLU A 75 -19.72 -3.87 8.35
N THR A 76 -18.88 -3.17 7.57
CA THR A 76 -17.54 -2.76 8.01
C THR A 76 -17.61 -1.82 9.21
N LEU A 77 -18.47 -0.80 9.17
CA LEU A 77 -18.65 0.13 10.28
C LEU A 77 -19.23 -0.56 11.52
N GLU A 78 -20.12 -1.53 11.34
CA GLU A 78 -20.65 -2.33 12.44
C GLU A 78 -19.61 -3.31 13.00
N PHE A 79 -18.75 -3.88 12.14
CA PHE A 79 -17.63 -4.71 12.54
C PHE A 79 -16.60 -3.89 13.31
N GLU A 80 -16.26 -2.67 12.88
CA GLU A 80 -15.38 -1.75 13.60
C GLU A 80 -15.99 -1.32 14.94
N ARG A 81 -17.30 -1.08 14.99
CA ARG A 81 -18.01 -0.79 16.26
C ARG A 81 -18.05 -1.98 17.21
N ARG A 82 -18.17 -3.21 16.68
CA ARG A 82 -18.11 -4.45 17.46
C ARG A 82 -16.67 -4.83 17.83
N GLY A 83 -15.71 -4.43 17.00
CA GLY A 83 -14.30 -4.73 17.05
C GLY A 83 -13.44 -3.59 17.61
N ALA A 84 -14.02 -2.61 18.30
CA ALA A 84 -13.29 -1.69 19.19
C ALA A 84 -12.69 -2.40 20.43
N GLY A 85 -12.30 -3.68 20.24
CA GLY A 85 -11.65 -4.61 21.14
C GLY A 85 -11.00 -5.77 20.37
N VAL A 86 -10.54 -5.57 19.12
CA VAL A 86 -9.47 -6.41 18.57
C VAL A 86 -8.16 -5.82 19.04
N ASP A 87 -7.65 -6.37 20.13
CA ASP A 87 -6.30 -6.12 20.61
C ASP A 87 -5.30 -6.29 19.45
N GLY A 88 -4.32 -5.39 19.38
CA GLY A 88 -3.29 -5.33 18.31
C GLY A 88 -2.48 -6.62 18.10
N ASP A 89 -2.68 -7.60 18.98
CA ASP A 89 -2.07 -8.93 19.00
C ASP A 89 -2.36 -9.78 17.75
N MET A 90 -3.46 -9.51 17.02
CA MET A 90 -3.78 -10.25 15.78
C MET A 90 -2.96 -9.78 14.57
N LEU A 91 -2.58 -8.50 14.51
CA LEU A 91 -1.73 -7.94 13.45
C LEU A 91 -0.24 -8.27 13.70
N ASP A 92 0.16 -8.40 14.97
CA ASP A 92 1.52 -8.82 15.34
C ASP A 92 1.79 -10.30 14.97
N ARG A 93 0.81 -11.20 15.14
CA ARG A 93 0.96 -12.61 14.72
C ARG A 93 1.15 -12.81 13.21
N PHE A 94 0.72 -11.86 12.38
CA PHE A 94 0.99 -11.86 10.94
C PHE A 94 2.44 -11.43 10.63
N GLY A 95 3.01 -10.53 11.44
CA GLY A 95 4.41 -10.11 11.35
C GLY A 95 5.40 -11.21 11.72
N GLU A 96 5.08 -12.04 12.72
CA GLU A 96 5.96 -13.12 13.19
C GLU A 96 6.17 -14.24 12.15
N ARG A 97 5.17 -14.54 11.30
CA ARG A 97 5.29 -15.56 10.24
C ARG A 97 6.06 -15.11 9.00
N THR A 98 6.19 -13.79 8.79
CA THR A 98 6.80 -13.23 7.57
C THR A 98 8.22 -12.75 7.78
N GLY A 99 8.74 -12.80 9.02
CA GLY A 99 10.11 -12.35 9.35
C GLY A 99 10.33 -10.84 9.16
N VAL A 100 9.27 -10.08 8.87
CA VAL A 100 9.32 -8.63 8.71
C VAL A 100 9.13 -7.99 10.07
N LYS A 101 10.21 -7.44 10.65
CA LYS A 101 10.10 -6.61 11.86
C LYS A 101 9.32 -5.34 11.52
N GLN A 102 8.05 -5.27 11.91
CA GLN A 102 7.31 -4.02 11.90
C GLN A 102 7.84 -3.12 13.03
N GLY A 103 8.19 -1.88 12.69
CA GLY A 103 8.44 -0.84 13.68
C GLY A 103 7.15 -0.49 14.43
N PRO A 104 7.21 0.27 15.53
CA PRO A 104 6.06 0.49 16.42
C PRO A 104 4.85 1.01 15.65
N ALA A 105 3.70 0.39 15.91
CA ALA A 105 2.41 0.80 15.39
C ALA A 105 2.22 2.31 15.64
N LYS A 106 2.02 3.08 14.57
CA LYS A 106 1.68 4.49 14.70
C LYS A 106 0.28 4.58 15.30
N THR A 107 0.16 5.22 16.46
CA THR A 107 -1.13 5.59 17.04
C THR A 107 -1.95 6.31 15.96
N PRO A 108 -3.17 5.85 15.66
CA PRO A 108 -4.02 6.55 14.71
C PRO A 108 -4.25 8.00 15.20
N PRO A 109 -4.15 9.01 14.32
CA PRO A 109 -4.41 10.38 14.72
C PRO A 109 -5.85 10.52 15.23
N ASP A 110 -6.04 11.33 16.27
CA ASP A 110 -7.34 11.60 16.85
C ASP A 110 -8.35 12.04 15.77
N PRO A 111 -9.61 11.58 15.83
CA PRO A 111 -10.62 11.98 14.88
C PRO A 111 -10.80 13.52 14.92
N PRO A 112 -10.93 14.19 13.76
CA PRO A 112 -11.05 15.63 13.72
C PRO A 112 -12.31 16.09 14.48
N ALA A 113 -12.13 17.09 15.35
CA ALA A 113 -13.19 17.63 16.20
C ALA A 113 -14.44 18.04 15.38
N PRO A 114 -15.66 17.82 15.91
CA PRO A 114 -16.89 18.11 15.18
C PRO A 114 -16.99 19.59 14.83
N ARG A 115 -17.21 19.89 13.54
CA ARG A 115 -17.39 21.26 13.04
C ARG A 115 -18.64 21.87 13.68
N ARG A 116 -18.47 22.94 14.46
CA ARG A 116 -19.60 23.74 14.98
C ARG A 116 -20.39 24.29 13.80
N ARG A 117 -21.67 23.92 13.71
CA ARG A 117 -22.62 24.52 12.76
C ARG A 117 -22.77 26.01 13.12
N ARG A 118 -22.37 26.90 12.21
CA ARG A 118 -22.75 28.32 12.29
C ARG A 118 -24.23 28.42 11.96
N THR A 119 -25.05 28.82 12.93
CA THR A 119 -26.43 29.22 12.71
C THR A 119 -26.42 30.57 11.97
N PRO A 120 -27.14 30.74 10.86
CA PRO A 120 -27.33 32.06 10.26
C PRO A 120 -28.33 32.87 11.11
N LEU A 121 -28.02 34.16 11.30
CA LEU A 121 -28.91 35.19 11.83
C LEU A 121 -29.92 35.62 10.76
#